data_AF-W6M187-F1
#
_entry.id   AF-W6M187-F1
#
_cell.length_a   1.000
_cell.length_b   1.000
_cell.length_c   1.000
_cell.angle_alpha   90.00
_cell.angle_beta   90.00
_cell.angle_gamma   90.00
#
_symmetry.space_group_name_H-M   'P 1'
#
loop_
_entity.id
_entity.type
_entity.pdbx_description
1 polymer ?
#
loop_
_entity_poly.entity_id
_entity_poly.type
_entity_poly.pdbx_seq_one_letter_code
_entity_poly.pdbx_strand_id
1 'polypeptide(L)'
;MSALWLRHWERVIPIFDYPDDIRRAIYTTNAIESLNSVIRKAINNRRIFPSDRSAFKVIDLAIEQAAKKWTMPIKDWKQALNRFAIQFEGRLPLSLH
;
A
#
# COMPACT_ATOMS: atom_id res chain seq x y z
N MET A 1 -12.61 -21.73 9.86
CA MET A 1 -12.15 -20.32 9.80
C MET A 1 -11.86 -19.85 11.22
N SER A 2 -10.84 -19.01 11.45
CA SER A 2 -10.55 -18.50 12.80
C SER A 2 -11.63 -17.51 13.27
N ALA A 3 -11.80 -17.36 14.59
CA ALA A 3 -12.75 -16.41 15.17
C ALA A 3 -12.48 -14.96 14.72
N LEU A 4 -11.22 -14.60 14.47
CA LEU A 4 -10.83 -13.27 13.99
C LEU A 4 -11.33 -13.02 12.55
N TRP A 5 -11.27 -14.03 11.68
CA TRP A 5 -11.80 -13.94 10.31
C TRP A 5 -13.30 -13.72 10.30
N LEU A 6 -14.04 -14.46 11.13
CA LEU A 6 -15.49 -14.31 11.24
C LEU A 6 -15.86 -12.93 11.79
N ARG A 7 -15.15 -12.46 12.81
CA ARG A 7 -15.39 -11.14 13.43
C ARG A 7 -15.18 -9.97 12.48
N HIS A 8 -14.26 -10.09 11.53
CA HIS A 8 -13.94 -9.03 10.58
C HIS A 8 -14.45 -9.30 9.16
N TRP A 9 -15.28 -10.34 8.98
CA TRP A 9 -15.71 -10.80 7.67
C TRP A 9 -16.37 -9.70 6.84
N GLU A 10 -17.24 -8.90 7.46
CA GLU A 10 -17.91 -7.75 6.81
C GLU A 10 -16.93 -6.70 6.25
N ARG A 11 -15.72 -6.58 6.81
CA ARG A 11 -14.68 -5.67 6.33
C ARG A 11 -13.82 -6.26 5.22
N VAL A 12 -13.76 -7.60 5.15
CA VAL A 12 -12.97 -8.32 4.16
C VAL A 12 -13.78 -8.54 2.88
N ILE A 13 -15.06 -8.88 3.01
CA ILE A 13 -15.91 -9.28 1.88
C ILE A 13 -15.94 -8.28 0.71
N PRO A 14 -15.88 -6.93 0.90
CA PRO A 14 -15.93 -6.00 -0.23
C PRO A 14 -14.76 -6.14 -1.19
N ILE A 15 -13.64 -6.78 -0.78
CA ILE A 15 -12.53 -7.03 -1.69
C ILE A 15 -12.93 -7.95 -2.84
N PHE A 16 -13.92 -8.84 -2.64
CA PHE A 16 -14.37 -9.79 -3.64
C PHE A 16 -15.29 -9.17 -4.70
N ASP A 17 -15.84 -7.99 -4.45
CA ASP A 17 -16.64 -7.23 -5.43
C ASP A 17 -15.75 -6.65 -6.55
N TYR A 18 -14.42 -6.60 -6.32
CA TYR A 18 -13.49 -6.12 -7.33
C TYR A 18 -13.10 -7.20 -8.35
N PRO A 19 -12.95 -6.83 -9.64
CA PRO A 19 -12.32 -7.65 -10.67
C PRO A 19 -10.93 -8.20 -10.28
N ASP A 20 -10.49 -9.29 -10.92
CA ASP A 20 -9.23 -9.99 -10.59
C ASP A 20 -7.98 -9.10 -10.65
N ASP A 21 -7.92 -8.21 -11.65
CA ASP A 21 -6.84 -7.26 -11.85
C ASP A 21 -6.74 -6.23 -10.71
N ILE A 22 -7.88 -5.78 -10.18
CA ILE A 22 -7.92 -4.89 -9.02
C ILE A 22 -7.58 -5.66 -7.73
N ARG A 23 -8.16 -6.85 -7.54
CA ARG A 23 -7.86 -7.69 -6.37
C ARG A 23 -6.37 -7.98 -6.27
N ARG A 24 -5.73 -8.29 -7.39
CA ARG A 24 -4.28 -8.51 -7.49
C ARG A 24 -3.48 -7.31 -7.01
N ALA A 25 -3.84 -6.10 -7.42
CA ALA A 25 -3.16 -4.91 -6.93
C ALA A 25 -3.34 -4.70 -5.41
N ILE A 26 -4.50 -5.08 -4.86
CA ILE A 26 -4.81 -4.90 -3.42
C ILE A 26 -4.08 -5.93 -2.56
N TYR A 27 -4.15 -7.23 -2.90
CA TYR A 27 -3.62 -8.29 -2.03
C TYR A 27 -2.09 -8.41 -2.11
N THR A 28 -1.42 -7.77 -3.06
CA THR A 28 0.04 -7.76 -3.09
C THR A 28 0.58 -6.96 -1.89
N THR A 29 0.87 -7.66 -0.80
CA THR A 29 1.43 -7.07 0.42
C THR A 29 2.88 -6.63 0.26
N ASN A 30 3.56 -7.06 -0.81
CA ASN A 30 4.98 -6.76 -1.10
C ASN A 30 5.35 -5.28 -0.95
N ALA A 31 4.48 -4.36 -1.38
CA ALA A 31 4.75 -2.91 -1.25
C ALA A 31 4.77 -2.47 0.22
N ILE A 32 3.76 -2.89 0.99
CA ILE A 32 3.62 -2.58 2.41
C ILE A 32 4.73 -3.27 3.23
N GLU A 33 5.01 -4.54 2.94
CA GLU A 33 6.04 -5.31 3.62
C GLU A 33 7.44 -4.75 3.34
N SER A 34 7.72 -4.39 2.09
CA SER A 34 8.98 -3.74 1.69
C SER A 34 9.20 -2.42 2.42
N LEU A 35 8.17 -1.56 2.48
CA LEU A 35 8.22 -0.31 3.24
C LEU A 35 8.43 -0.56 4.74
N ASN A 36 7.67 -1.48 5.33
CA ASN A 36 7.80 -1.86 6.73
C ASN A 36 9.19 -2.39 7.06
N SER A 37 9.82 -3.13 6.15
CA SER A 37 11.21 -3.60 6.30
C SER A 37 12.20 -2.44 6.35
N VAL A 38 12.05 -1.44 5.47
CA VAL A 38 12.90 -0.23 5.46
C VAL A 38 12.72 0.57 6.76
N ILE A 39 11.48 0.79 7.20
CA ILE A 39 11.18 1.53 8.44
C ILE A 39 11.77 0.79 9.65
N ARG A 40 11.53 -0.53 9.76
CA ARG A 40 12.11 -1.35 10.85
C ARG A 40 13.63 -1.28 10.87
N LYS A 41 14.29 -1.33 9.71
CA LYS A 41 15.75 -1.20 9.62
C LYS A 41 16.22 0.17 10.12
N ALA A 42 15.56 1.24 9.73
CA ALA A 42 15.90 2.60 10.17
C ALA A 42 15.75 2.77 11.69
N ILE A 43 14.69 2.22 12.27
CA ILE A 43 14.44 2.26 13.73
C ILE A 43 15.43 1.36 14.48
N ASN A 44 15.69 0.15 14.01
CA ASN A 44 16.60 -0.78 14.70
C ASN A 44 18.05 -0.27 14.77
N ASN A 45 18.47 0.52 13.77
CA ASN A 45 19.77 1.20 13.79
C ASN A 45 19.86 2.30 14.87
N ARG A 46 18.72 2.76 15.41
CA ARG A 46 18.59 3.85 16.39
C ARG A 46 17.62 3.42 17.50
N ARG A 47 18.08 2.64 18.47
CA ARG A 47 17.20 2.06 19.52
C ARG A 47 16.67 3.08 20.54
N ILE A 48 17.28 4.26 20.65
CA ILE A 48 16.87 5.32 21.58
C ILE A 48 16.79 6.62 20.79
N PHE A 49 15.70 7.36 20.98
CA PHE A 49 15.46 8.66 20.38
C PHE A 49 15.39 9.74 21.47
N PRO A 50 16.04 10.91 21.27
CA PRO A 50 16.01 12.00 22.24
C PRO A 50 14.66 12.73 22.33
N SER A 51 13.78 12.58 21.33
CA SER A 51 12.41 13.12 21.34
C SER A 51 11.55 12.44 20.27
N ASP A 52 10.23 12.55 20.39
CA ASP A 52 9.28 12.04 19.39
C ASP A 52 9.54 12.66 18.01
N ARG A 53 9.84 13.97 17.96
CA ARG A 53 10.17 14.68 16.71
C ARG A 53 11.38 14.06 16.00
N SER A 54 12.39 13.62 16.76
CA SER A 54 13.56 12.95 16.18
C SER A 54 13.22 11.56 15.65
N ALA A 55 12.32 10.82 16.30
CA ALA A 55 11.84 9.52 15.83
C ALA A 55 11.04 9.68 14.51
N PHE A 56 10.10 10.61 14.47
CA PHE A 56 9.34 10.94 13.25
C PHE A 56 10.26 11.34 12.11
N LYS A 57 11.27 12.18 12.36
CA LYS A 57 12.20 12.60 11.31
C LYS A 57 12.99 11.44 10.71
N VAL A 58 13.36 10.44 11.52
CA VAL A 58 14.04 9.23 11.02
C VAL A 58 13.11 8.39 10.14
N ILE A 59 11.85 8.26 10.51
CA ILE A 59 10.84 7.56 9.70
C ILE A 59 10.61 8.29 8.37
N ASP A 60 10.41 9.61 8.39
CA ASP A 60 10.23 10.43 7.18
C ASP A 60 11.40 10.26 6.21
N LEU A 61 12.63 10.41 6.69
CA LEU A 61 13.83 10.25 5.85
C LEU A 61 13.96 8.83 5.30
N ALA A 62 13.58 7.81 6.07
CA ALA A 62 13.58 6.43 5.60
C ALA A 62 12.55 6.20 4.48
N ILE A 63 11.35 6.78 4.60
CA ILE A 63 10.30 6.75 3.57
C ILE A 63 10.76 7.49 2.32
N GLU A 64 11.29 8.71 2.45
CA GLU A 64 11.83 9.49 1.32
C GLU A 64 12.91 8.70 0.57
N GLN A 65 13.81 8.04 1.29
CA GLN A 65 14.88 7.25 0.69
C GLN A 65 14.36 5.96 0.02
N ALA A 66 13.31 5.34 0.56
CA ALA A 66 12.64 4.21 -0.06
C ALA A 66 11.92 4.61 -1.35
N ALA A 67 11.21 5.74 -1.32
CA ALA A 67 10.44 6.27 -2.44
C ALA A 67 11.32 6.55 -3.67
N LYS A 68 12.58 6.97 -3.49
CA LYS A 68 13.55 7.12 -4.58
C LYS A 68 13.78 5.84 -5.40
N LYS A 69 13.49 4.66 -4.84
CA LYS A 69 13.63 3.36 -5.52
C LYS A 69 12.33 2.86 -6.13
N TRP A 70 11.20 3.54 -5.92
CA TRP A 70 9.90 3.19 -6.49
C TRP A 70 9.77 3.73 -7.91
N THR A 71 10.63 3.23 -8.79
CA THR A 71 10.68 3.63 -10.20
C THR A 71 9.85 2.71 -11.10
N MET A 72 9.54 1.50 -10.63
CA MET A 72 8.76 0.52 -11.38
C MET A 72 7.26 0.70 -11.13
N PRO A 73 6.44 0.78 -12.20
CA PRO A 73 4.99 0.82 -12.04
C PRO A 73 4.47 -0.50 -11.48
N ILE A 74 3.32 -0.44 -10.79
CA ILE A 74 2.62 -1.63 -10.33
C ILE A 74 2.27 -2.49 -11.55
N LYS A 75 2.51 -3.79 -11.45
CA LYS A 75 2.21 -4.75 -12.52
C LYS A 75 0.71 -4.69 -12.85
N ASP A 76 0.38 -4.64 -14.14
CA ASP A 76 -1.00 -4.60 -14.66
C ASP A 76 -1.81 -3.36 -14.21
N TRP A 77 -1.16 -2.32 -13.65
CA TRP A 77 -1.83 -1.14 -13.10
C TRP A 77 -2.71 -0.40 -14.12
N LYS A 78 -2.29 -0.32 -15.38
CA LYS A 78 -3.08 0.31 -16.45
C LYS A 78 -4.40 -0.41 -16.69
N GLN A 79 -4.42 -1.74 -16.58
CA GLN A 79 -5.63 -2.53 -16.74
C GLN A 79 -6.58 -2.31 -15.55
N ALA A 80 -6.03 -2.36 -14.33
CA ALA A 80 -6.77 -2.06 -13.10
C ALA A 80 -7.37 -0.64 -13.12
N LEU A 81 -6.62 0.36 -13.57
CA LEU A 81 -7.09 1.74 -13.73
C LEU A 81 -8.27 1.86 -14.71
N ASN A 82 -8.21 1.18 -15.85
CA ASN A 82 -9.32 1.16 -16.80
C ASN A 82 -10.57 0.55 -16.17
N ARG A 83 -10.43 -0.53 -15.38
CA ARG A 83 -11.55 -1.10 -14.62
C ARG A 83 -12.07 -0.15 -13.55
N PHE A 84 -11.20 0.54 -12.82
CA PHE A 84 -11.61 1.54 -11.84
C PHE A 84 -12.39 2.69 -12.49
N ALA A 85 -11.97 3.17 -13.67
CA ALA A 85 -12.66 4.23 -14.38
C ALA A 85 -14.08 3.85 -14.82
N ILE A 86 -14.30 2.58 -15.18
CA ILE A 86 -15.63 2.04 -15.50
C ILE A 86 -16.46 1.83 -14.23
N GLN A 87 -15.89 1.22 -13.19
CA GLN A 87 -16.62 0.91 -11.95
C GLN A 87 -17.01 2.17 -11.15
N PHE A 88 -16.19 3.22 -11.25
CA PHE A 88 -16.37 4.49 -10.54
C PHE A 88 -16.46 5.65 -11.52
N GLU A 89 -17.48 5.62 -12.38
CA GLU A 89 -17.72 6.67 -13.37
C GLU A 89 -17.74 8.07 -12.73
N GLY A 90 -17.09 9.03 -13.39
CA GLY A 90 -16.99 10.42 -12.91
C GLY A 90 -16.05 10.65 -11.72
N ARG A 91 -15.43 9.61 -11.16
CA ARG A 91 -14.42 9.75 -10.08
C ARG A 91 -12.99 9.77 -10.58
N LEU A 92 -12.74 9.24 -11.76
CA LEU A 92 -11.42 9.12 -12.36
C LEU A 92 -11.41 9.69 -13.78
N PRO A 93 -10.30 10.31 -14.22
CA PRO A 93 -10.15 10.73 -15.60
C PRO A 93 -10.11 9.51 -16.52
N LEU A 94 -10.92 9.51 -17.59
CA LEU A 94 -10.98 8.44 -18.60
C LEU A 94 -9.73 8.38 -19.51
N SER A 95 -8.74 9.22 -19.27
CA SER A 95 -7.51 9.29 -20.06
C SER A 95 -6.30 9.58 -19.17
N LEU A 96 -5.42 8.61 -19.03
CA LEU A 96 -4.00 8.85 -18.78
C LEU A 96 -3.37 9.11 -20.15
N HIS A 97 -3.19 10.39 -20.52
CA HIS A 97 -2.19 10.76 -21.52
C HIS A 97 -0.80 10.56 -20.93
#